data_AF-C7RF51-F1
#
_entry.id   AF-C7RF51-F1
#
_cell.length_a   1.000
_cell.length_b   1.000
_cell.length_c   1.000
_cell.angle_alpha   90.00
_cell.angle_beta   90.00
_cell.angle_gamma   90.00
#
_symmetry.space_group_name_H-M   'P 1'
#
loop_
_entity.id
_entity.type
_entity.pdbx_description
1 polymer ?
#
loop_
_entity_poly.entity_id
_entity_poly.type
_entity_poly.pdbx_seq_one_letter_code
_entity_poly.pdbx_strand_id
1 'polypeptide(L)'
;MKLWILSLVFLLSACSFQSKEEFEKEIDEVDKPKETIEMPEVTYKDASTKETIRKIDFEKDYKKAVIGDNISLDKATGFIKEINFAGSQVGFVLEKDQANILNLKLVYDDEGKVEYTYGPLSREDELVSRIKVISFDSESGPMLLVSELSVFENESVSNYYLYNKYLSLLDSFSFYNTTGKIEPEVRRLDDLVESSETSTKKDLKEAIRSRIESEDKYLQDISRAYGLDMDLAKDTILGEELEIGNLLYDKKDREILNIEKRKSEDGKDTITIK
;
A
#
# COMPACT_ATOMS: atom_id res chain seq x y z
N MET A 1 -72.13 20.84 7.93
CA MET A 1 -71.18 20.84 9.06
C MET A 1 -71.68 19.88 10.15
N LYS A 2 -71.54 18.56 9.94
CA LYS A 2 -71.91 17.50 10.92
C LYS A 2 -71.40 16.10 10.55
N LEU A 3 -70.77 15.91 9.38
CA LEU A 3 -70.18 14.63 8.98
C LEU A 3 -68.67 14.49 9.19
N TRP A 4 -67.96 15.55 9.60
CA TRP A 4 -66.48 15.54 9.68
C TRP A 4 -65.90 15.33 11.08
N ILE A 5 -66.75 15.09 12.10
CA ILE A 5 -66.29 14.80 13.47
C ILE A 5 -66.35 13.29 13.77
N LEU A 6 -67.13 12.51 13.01
CA LEU A 6 -67.30 11.08 13.30
C LEU A 6 -66.15 10.19 12.79
N SER A 7 -65.33 10.66 11.83
CA SER A 7 -64.19 9.87 11.33
C SER A 7 -62.93 10.01 12.17
N LEU A 8 -62.81 11.06 13.01
CA LEU A 8 -61.60 11.31 13.80
C LEU A 8 -61.54 10.48 15.09
N VAL A 9 -62.68 9.97 15.59
CA VAL A 9 -62.73 9.14 16.81
C VAL A 9 -62.38 7.68 16.52
N PHE A 10 -62.57 7.20 15.29
CA PHE A 10 -62.25 5.81 14.90
C PHE A 10 -60.76 5.56 14.61
N LEU A 11 -59.97 6.60 14.32
CA LEU A 11 -58.54 6.45 14.03
C LEU A 11 -57.64 6.51 15.27
N LEU A 12 -58.15 7.03 16.41
CA LEU A 12 -57.38 7.14 17.65
C LEU A 12 -57.53 5.93 18.59
N SER A 13 -58.43 4.99 18.30
CA SER A 13 -58.61 3.74 19.06
C SER A 13 -57.81 2.55 18.52
N ALA A 14 -56.97 2.75 17.49
CA ALA A 14 -56.08 1.71 16.96
C ALA A 14 -54.67 1.70 17.58
N CYS A 15 -54.46 2.38 18.71
CA CYS A 15 -53.40 2.01 19.64
C CYS A 15 -53.94 0.90 20.54
N SER A 16 -53.85 -0.35 20.08
CA SER A 16 -54.09 -1.51 20.92
C SER A 16 -53.01 -1.57 22.00
N PHE A 17 -53.40 -1.25 23.23
CA PHE A 17 -52.59 -1.49 24.41
C PHE A 17 -52.49 -3.01 24.59
N GLN A 18 -51.30 -3.58 24.35
CA GLN A 18 -51.04 -5.01 24.54
C GLN A 18 -51.35 -5.34 26.01
N SER A 19 -52.24 -6.31 26.24
CA SER A 19 -52.64 -6.65 27.60
C SER A 19 -51.47 -7.32 28.33
N LYS A 20 -51.33 -7.05 29.63
CA LYS A 20 -50.28 -7.63 30.47
C LYS A 20 -50.22 -9.16 30.39
N GLU A 21 -51.36 -9.79 30.14
CA GLU A 21 -51.52 -11.24 30.00
C GLU A 21 -50.96 -11.80 28.67
N GLU A 22 -50.96 -11.00 27.61
CA GLU A 22 -50.32 -11.34 26.33
C GLU A 22 -48.79 -11.21 26.41
N PHE A 23 -48.29 -10.24 27.17
CA PHE A 23 -46.86 -10.03 27.39
C PHE A 23 -46.24 -11.13 28.28
N GLU A 24 -46.96 -11.57 29.32
CA GLU A 24 -46.50 -12.68 30.19
C GLU A 24 -46.45 -14.02 29.43
N LYS A 25 -47.35 -14.26 28.47
CA LYS A 25 -47.29 -15.45 27.60
C LYS A 25 -46.12 -15.45 26.61
N GLU A 26 -45.75 -14.29 26.06
CA GLU A 26 -44.57 -14.18 25.18
C GLU A 26 -43.26 -14.42 25.95
N ILE A 27 -43.20 -14.08 27.24
CA ILE A 27 -42.01 -14.33 28.08
C ILE A 27 -41.88 -15.82 28.43
N ASP A 28 -42.98 -16.51 28.74
CA ASP A 28 -42.96 -17.94 29.07
C ASP A 28 -42.58 -18.84 27.87
N GLU A 29 -42.75 -18.37 26.63
CA GLU A 29 -42.27 -19.10 25.44
C GLU A 29 -40.77 -18.93 25.16
N VAL A 30 -40.13 -17.87 25.71
CA VAL A 30 -38.68 -17.61 25.58
C VAL A 30 -37.85 -18.46 26.55
N ASP A 31 -38.48 -18.97 27.62
CA ASP A 31 -37.85 -19.76 28.69
C ASP A 31 -37.89 -21.29 28.46
N LYS A 32 -38.00 -21.74 27.21
CA LYS A 32 -37.67 -23.13 26.88
C LYS A 32 -36.15 -23.31 26.97
N PRO A 33 -35.64 -24.34 27.68
CA PRO A 33 -34.21 -24.57 27.79
C PRO A 33 -33.65 -24.80 26.38
N LYS A 34 -32.89 -23.82 25.88
CA LYS A 34 -32.08 -23.98 24.69
C LYS A 34 -31.18 -25.19 24.91
N GLU A 35 -31.13 -26.09 23.92
CA GLU A 35 -30.13 -27.15 23.89
C GLU A 35 -28.77 -26.55 24.26
N THR A 36 -28.07 -27.21 25.17
CA THR A 36 -26.74 -26.80 25.59
C THR A 36 -25.82 -26.92 24.38
N ILE A 37 -25.65 -25.84 23.63
CA ILE A 37 -24.62 -25.74 22.61
C ILE A 37 -23.31 -25.77 23.38
N GLU A 38 -22.60 -26.91 23.31
CA GLU A 38 -21.22 -26.96 23.81
C GLU A 38 -20.43 -25.89 23.07
N MET A 39 -20.00 -24.85 23.79
CA MET A 39 -19.03 -23.92 23.25
C MET A 39 -17.78 -24.73 22.91
N PRO A 40 -17.23 -24.60 21.69
CA PRO A 40 -16.00 -25.29 21.35
C PRO A 40 -14.93 -24.91 22.37
N GLU A 41 -14.26 -25.91 22.93
CA GLU A 41 -13.12 -25.66 23.81
C GLU A 41 -12.09 -24.84 23.02
N VAL A 42 -11.82 -23.62 23.49
CA VAL A 42 -10.67 -22.85 23.02
C VAL A 42 -9.43 -23.52 23.61
N THR A 43 -8.90 -24.50 22.87
CA THR A 43 -7.60 -25.08 23.18
C THR A 43 -6.55 -24.06 22.75
N TYR A 44 -5.93 -23.38 23.71
CA TYR A 44 -4.67 -22.69 23.44
C TYR A 44 -3.65 -23.77 23.10
N LYS A 45 -3.33 -23.91 21.81
CA LYS A 45 -2.15 -24.69 21.42
C LYS A 45 -0.97 -24.05 22.13
N ASP A 46 -0.33 -24.86 22.96
CA ASP A 46 0.89 -24.48 23.66
C ASP A 46 1.89 -23.99 22.60
N ALA A 47 2.34 -22.74 22.72
CA ALA A 47 3.28 -22.11 21.77
C ALA A 47 4.66 -22.82 21.72
N SER A 48 4.80 -23.91 22.47
CA SER A 48 5.95 -24.80 22.56
C SER A 48 6.05 -25.77 21.37
N THR A 49 4.97 -26.05 20.65
CA THR A 49 5.04 -26.68 19.32
C THR A 49 5.19 -25.61 18.25
N LYS A 50 6.40 -25.07 18.12
CA LYS A 50 6.85 -24.49 16.85
C LYS A 50 6.79 -25.60 15.81
N GLU A 51 5.64 -25.79 15.15
CA GLU A 51 5.67 -26.28 13.79
C GLU A 51 6.72 -25.42 13.08
N THR A 52 7.75 -26.08 12.56
CA THR A 52 8.91 -25.43 11.98
C THR A 52 8.40 -24.53 10.85
N ILE A 53 8.18 -23.25 11.16
CA ILE A 53 7.88 -22.19 10.20
C ILE A 53 8.89 -22.42 9.08
N ARG A 54 8.40 -22.69 7.87
CA ARG A 54 9.23 -23.06 6.74
C ARG A 54 10.03 -21.83 6.37
N LYS A 55 11.21 -21.70 6.97
CA LYS A 55 12.13 -20.60 6.69
C LYS A 55 12.36 -20.53 5.19
N ILE A 56 12.13 -19.36 4.59
CA ILE A 56 12.31 -19.15 3.15
C ILE A 56 13.82 -19.20 2.88
N ASP A 57 14.21 -19.98 1.88
CA ASP A 57 15.58 -20.08 1.41
C ASP A 57 15.72 -19.23 0.14
N PHE A 58 15.89 -17.93 0.33
CA PHE A 58 15.86 -16.97 -0.79
C PHE A 58 16.93 -17.23 -1.86
N GLU A 59 18.14 -17.65 -1.46
CA GLU A 59 19.21 -17.93 -2.42
C GLU A 59 18.87 -19.14 -3.29
N LYS A 60 18.27 -20.17 -2.69
CA LYS A 60 17.79 -21.36 -3.41
C LYS A 60 16.58 -21.06 -4.29
N ASP A 61 15.65 -20.25 -3.80
CA ASP A 61 14.37 -20.02 -4.47
C ASP A 61 14.47 -18.98 -5.60
N TYR A 62 15.39 -18.00 -5.51
CA TYR A 62 15.41 -16.86 -6.44
C TYR A 62 16.72 -16.57 -7.15
N LYS A 63 17.80 -17.33 -6.88
CA LYS A 63 19.17 -17.04 -7.34
C LYS A 63 19.66 -15.65 -6.88
N LYS A 64 20.93 -15.54 -6.51
CA LYS A 64 21.49 -14.25 -6.08
C LYS A 64 21.58 -13.22 -7.21
N ALA A 65 21.09 -12.01 -6.96
CA ALA A 65 21.25 -10.86 -7.84
C ALA A 65 22.67 -10.28 -7.77
N VAL A 66 23.10 -9.60 -8.83
CA VAL A 66 24.26 -8.72 -8.78
C VAL A 66 23.83 -7.37 -8.20
N ILE A 67 24.59 -6.85 -7.24
CA ILE A 67 24.32 -5.59 -6.52
C ILE A 67 25.50 -4.64 -6.73
N GLY A 68 25.23 -3.34 -6.79
CA GLY A 68 26.20 -2.30 -7.14
C GLY A 68 25.64 -1.28 -8.13
N ASP A 69 26.53 -0.49 -8.72
CA ASP A 69 26.16 0.59 -9.64
C ASP A 69 26.20 0.13 -11.11
N ASN A 70 25.35 0.74 -11.95
CA ASN A 70 25.35 0.60 -13.41
C ASN A 70 25.28 -0.85 -13.92
N ILE A 71 24.42 -1.66 -13.32
CA ILE A 71 24.22 -3.06 -13.67
C ILE A 71 23.22 -3.14 -14.84
N SER A 72 23.44 -4.06 -15.77
CA SER A 72 22.43 -4.37 -16.79
C SER A 72 21.22 -5.07 -16.14
N LEU A 73 20.00 -4.71 -16.54
CA LEU A 73 18.75 -5.26 -15.99
C LEU A 73 18.76 -6.80 -15.83
N ASP A 74 19.22 -7.55 -16.83
CA ASP A 74 19.27 -9.03 -16.78
C ASP A 74 20.17 -9.60 -15.68
N LYS A 75 21.23 -8.87 -15.31
CA LYS A 75 22.17 -9.29 -14.24
C LYS A 75 21.66 -8.91 -12.85
N ALA A 76 20.73 -7.97 -12.77
CA ALA A 76 20.14 -7.51 -11.53
C ALA A 76 18.98 -8.40 -11.05
N THR A 77 18.41 -9.25 -11.92
CA THR A 77 17.37 -10.23 -11.53
C THR A 77 17.90 -11.21 -10.48
N GLY A 78 17.13 -11.38 -9.40
CA GLY A 78 17.36 -12.34 -8.33
C GLY A 78 17.16 -11.77 -6.93
N PHE A 79 17.47 -12.58 -5.93
CA PHE A 79 17.51 -12.20 -4.52
C PHE A 79 18.58 -11.15 -4.24
N ILE A 80 18.17 -10.02 -3.65
CA ILE A 80 19.04 -8.93 -3.27
C ILE A 80 19.51 -9.12 -1.82
N LYS A 81 18.56 -9.12 -0.87
CA LYS A 81 18.88 -9.15 0.56
C LYS A 81 17.71 -9.63 1.41
N GLU A 82 18.05 -10.19 2.57
CA GLU A 82 17.13 -10.59 3.63
C GLU A 82 17.36 -9.70 4.86
N ILE A 83 16.28 -9.38 5.57
CA ILE A 83 16.29 -8.70 6.85
C ILE A 83 15.39 -9.43 7.86
N ASN A 84 15.63 -9.19 9.15
CA ASN A 84 14.64 -9.47 10.19
C ASN A 84 13.88 -8.17 10.47
N PHE A 85 12.58 -8.17 10.19
CA PHE A 85 11.70 -7.05 10.48
C PHE A 85 10.66 -7.48 11.51
N ALA A 86 10.76 -6.92 12.71
CA ALA A 86 9.88 -7.21 13.84
C ALA A 86 9.71 -8.71 14.19
N GLY A 87 10.75 -9.52 13.97
CA GLY A 87 10.73 -10.96 14.20
C GLY A 87 10.40 -11.80 12.96
N SER A 88 9.88 -11.18 11.90
CA SER A 88 9.58 -11.84 10.63
C SER A 88 10.78 -11.83 9.68
N GLN A 89 10.93 -12.92 8.93
CA GLN A 89 11.92 -13.04 7.86
C GLN A 89 11.37 -12.34 6.61
N VAL A 90 12.08 -11.34 6.10
CA VAL A 90 11.67 -10.56 4.93
C VAL A 90 12.80 -10.53 3.91
N GLY A 91 12.50 -10.82 2.66
CA GLY A 91 13.43 -10.79 1.54
C GLY A 91 12.99 -9.84 0.44
N PHE A 92 13.98 -9.29 -0.27
CA PHE A 92 13.79 -8.43 -1.43
C PHE A 92 14.37 -9.11 -2.66
N VAL A 93 13.56 -9.22 -3.71
CA VAL A 93 13.89 -9.95 -4.94
C VAL A 93 13.55 -9.07 -6.14
N LEU A 94 14.45 -8.98 -7.12
CA LEU A 94 14.13 -8.43 -8.43
C LEU A 94 13.72 -9.55 -9.38
N GLU A 95 12.52 -9.47 -9.92
CA GLU A 95 12.02 -10.46 -10.86
C GLU A 95 11.32 -9.80 -12.03
N LYS A 96 11.39 -10.43 -13.20
CA LYS A 96 10.66 -9.99 -14.37
C LYS A 96 9.29 -10.65 -14.42
N ASP A 97 8.27 -9.87 -14.72
CA ASP A 97 6.93 -10.40 -14.95
C ASP A 97 6.79 -11.00 -16.36
N GLN A 98 5.56 -11.40 -16.71
CA GLN A 98 5.24 -11.97 -18.03
C GLN A 98 5.44 -10.99 -19.19
N ALA A 99 5.40 -9.68 -18.93
CA ALA A 99 5.69 -8.63 -19.89
C ALA A 99 7.19 -8.28 -19.95
N ASN A 100 8.05 -9.06 -19.28
CA ASN A 100 9.49 -8.84 -19.17
C ASN A 100 9.83 -7.49 -18.47
N ILE A 101 8.90 -6.98 -17.66
CA ILE A 101 9.08 -5.79 -16.83
C ILE A 101 9.69 -6.24 -15.50
N LEU A 102 10.85 -5.67 -15.16
CA LEU A 102 11.53 -5.89 -13.89
C LEU A 102 10.79 -5.15 -12.79
N ASN A 103 10.52 -5.85 -11.69
CA ASN A 103 9.84 -5.31 -10.52
C ASN A 103 10.57 -5.74 -9.24
N LEU A 104 10.42 -4.96 -8.17
CA LEU A 104 10.84 -5.36 -6.84
C LEU A 104 9.74 -6.18 -6.17
N LYS A 105 10.10 -7.32 -5.60
CA LYS A 105 9.23 -8.14 -4.76
C LYS A 105 9.69 -8.09 -3.31
N LEU A 106 8.77 -7.75 -2.41
CA LEU A 106 8.87 -8.02 -0.98
C LEU A 106 8.28 -9.40 -0.72
N VAL A 107 9.06 -10.27 -0.10
CA VAL A 107 8.71 -11.68 0.10
C VAL A 107 8.87 -12.02 1.57
N TYR A 108 7.86 -12.64 2.18
CA TYR A 108 7.90 -13.09 3.56
C TYR A 108 7.02 -14.31 3.78
N ASP A 109 7.12 -14.94 4.94
CA ASP A 109 6.30 -16.08 5.34
C ASP A 109 5.25 -15.65 6.36
N ASP A 110 3.98 -15.92 6.06
CA ASP A 110 2.83 -15.74 6.93
C ASP A 110 1.84 -16.89 6.68
N GLU A 111 2.04 -17.99 7.42
CA GLU A 111 1.37 -19.28 7.19
C GLU A 111 1.51 -19.80 5.73
N GLY A 112 2.53 -19.31 5.02
CA GLY A 112 2.73 -19.48 3.60
C GLY A 112 3.49 -18.29 3.00
N LYS A 113 4.08 -18.52 1.82
CA LYS A 113 4.86 -17.51 1.11
C LYS A 113 3.95 -16.40 0.56
N VAL A 114 4.16 -15.17 1.02
CA VAL A 114 3.50 -13.96 0.53
C VAL A 114 4.47 -13.15 -0.31
N GLU A 115 4.00 -12.59 -1.44
CA GLU A 115 4.78 -11.75 -2.33
C GLU A 115 3.99 -10.47 -2.68
N TYR A 116 4.57 -9.30 -2.41
CA TYR A 116 4.08 -8.01 -2.90
C TYR A 116 5.04 -7.45 -3.94
N THR A 117 4.50 -6.89 -5.02
CA THR A 117 5.27 -6.37 -6.15
C THR A 117 5.19 -4.85 -6.20
N TYR A 118 6.32 -4.20 -6.44
CA TYR A 118 6.47 -2.75 -6.58
C TYR A 118 7.27 -2.42 -7.84
N GLY A 119 6.97 -1.29 -8.46
CA GLY A 119 7.53 -0.89 -9.73
C GLY A 119 6.46 -0.46 -10.73
N PRO A 120 6.84 -0.21 -11.99
CA PRO A 120 7.92 -0.92 -12.69
C PRO A 120 9.33 -0.30 -12.52
N LEU A 121 10.36 -1.14 -12.72
CA LEU A 121 11.79 -0.75 -12.78
C LEU A 121 12.41 -0.97 -14.17
N SER A 122 11.64 -1.45 -15.15
CA SER A 122 12.10 -1.53 -16.54
C SER A 122 10.94 -1.48 -17.53
N ARG A 123 10.61 -0.27 -17.98
CA ARG A 123 9.73 -0.03 -19.13
C ARG A 123 10.48 0.72 -20.24
N GLU A 124 10.09 0.53 -21.50
CA GLU A 124 10.81 1.05 -22.67
C GLU A 124 10.84 2.60 -22.71
N ASP A 125 9.72 3.22 -22.35
CA ASP A 125 9.49 4.67 -22.27
C ASP A 125 9.84 5.26 -20.88
N GLU A 126 10.41 4.46 -19.98
CA GLU A 126 10.78 4.90 -18.64
C GLU A 126 12.08 5.70 -18.66
N LEU A 127 12.02 6.92 -18.14
CA LEU A 127 13.15 7.84 -18.05
C LEU A 127 13.92 7.61 -16.76
N VAL A 128 13.19 7.49 -15.65
CA VAL A 128 13.73 7.18 -14.32
C VAL A 128 12.72 6.38 -13.51
N SER A 129 13.21 5.42 -12.73
CA SER A 129 12.43 4.75 -11.69
C SER A 129 13.28 4.59 -10.44
N ARG A 130 12.71 4.87 -9.27
CA ARG A 130 13.37 4.77 -7.98
C ARG A 130 12.46 4.08 -6.98
N ILE A 131 12.97 3.06 -6.32
CA ILE A 131 12.30 2.40 -5.20
C ILE A 131 13.19 2.49 -3.97
N LYS A 132 12.69 3.15 -2.94
CA LYS A 132 13.34 3.24 -1.63
C LYS A 132 12.54 2.47 -0.59
N VAL A 133 13.24 1.67 0.20
CA VAL A 133 12.68 0.95 1.34
C VAL A 133 13.40 1.38 2.60
N ILE A 134 12.64 1.84 3.58
CA ILE A 134 13.15 2.21 4.90
C ILE A 134 12.37 1.48 6.00
N SER A 135 13.02 1.29 7.14
CA SER A 135 12.33 0.93 8.39
C SER A 135 12.57 2.00 9.43
N PHE A 136 11.55 2.28 10.23
CA PHE A 136 11.62 3.26 11.32
C PHE A 136 10.73 2.82 12.49
N ASP A 137 10.97 3.40 13.65
CA ASP A 137 10.16 3.13 14.85
C ASP A 137 9.08 4.19 15.02
N SER A 138 7.85 3.75 15.21
CA SER A 138 6.71 4.60 15.56
C SER A 138 6.18 4.24 16.95
N GLU A 139 5.23 5.03 17.45
CA GLU A 139 4.52 4.72 18.70
C GLU A 139 3.82 3.35 18.66
N SER A 140 3.39 2.90 17.47
CA SER A 140 2.75 1.60 17.25
C SER A 140 3.75 0.44 17.09
N GLY A 141 5.05 0.73 17.10
CA GLY A 141 6.15 -0.20 16.89
C GLY A 141 6.88 0.01 15.56
N PRO A 142 7.75 -0.95 15.18
CA PRO A 142 8.49 -0.88 13.93
C PRO A 142 7.57 -0.84 12.71
N MET A 143 7.90 0.02 11.76
CA MET A 143 7.20 0.17 10.49
C MET A 143 8.14 0.06 9.31
N LEU A 144 7.60 -0.38 8.17
CA LEU A 144 8.30 -0.50 6.91
C LEU A 144 7.61 0.39 5.89
N LEU A 145 8.37 1.24 5.21
CA LEU A 145 7.85 2.13 4.18
C LEU A 145 8.54 1.84 2.86
N VAL A 146 7.74 1.60 1.83
CA VAL A 146 8.19 1.46 0.44
C VAL A 146 7.71 2.70 -0.31
N SER A 147 8.64 3.44 -0.90
CA SER A 147 8.35 4.60 -1.76
C SER A 147 8.83 4.30 -3.17
N GLU A 148 7.94 4.46 -4.15
CA GLU A 148 8.20 4.30 -5.57
C GLU A 148 7.99 5.64 -6.26
N LEU A 149 8.97 6.08 -7.05
CA LEU A 149 8.90 7.26 -7.89
C LEU A 149 9.29 6.87 -9.32
N SER A 150 8.39 7.02 -10.27
CA SER A 150 8.59 6.60 -11.65
C SER A 150 8.15 7.71 -12.62
N VAL A 151 9.03 8.05 -13.57
CA VAL A 151 8.73 9.02 -14.62
C VAL A 151 9.02 8.40 -15.98
N PHE A 152 8.04 8.51 -16.86
CA PHE A 152 8.09 8.00 -18.22
C PHE A 152 7.90 9.16 -19.20
N GLU A 153 7.99 8.88 -20.50
CA GLU A 153 7.92 9.92 -21.54
C GLU A 153 6.64 10.77 -21.47
N ASN A 154 5.51 10.18 -21.06
CA ASN A 154 4.20 10.86 -21.05
C ASN A 154 3.43 10.76 -19.74
N GLU A 155 4.01 10.17 -18.69
CA GLU A 155 3.33 9.93 -17.43
C GLU A 155 4.28 10.02 -16.24
N SER A 156 3.70 10.32 -15.09
CA SER A 156 4.42 10.43 -13.82
C SER A 156 3.64 9.68 -12.74
N VAL A 157 4.34 8.87 -11.97
CA VAL A 157 3.76 7.97 -10.97
C VAL A 157 4.55 8.06 -9.68
N SER A 158 3.83 8.06 -8.54
CA SER A 158 4.43 7.70 -7.25
C SER A 158 3.51 6.87 -6.42
N ASN A 159 4.08 5.90 -5.73
CA ASN A 159 3.38 5.04 -4.79
C ASN A 159 4.09 5.01 -3.45
N TYR A 160 3.31 4.98 -2.36
CA TYR A 160 3.80 4.90 -1.00
C TYR A 160 3.03 3.80 -0.27
N TYR A 161 3.74 2.87 0.36
CA TYR A 161 3.14 1.74 1.07
C TYR A 161 3.70 1.66 2.47
N LEU A 162 2.85 1.80 3.48
CA LEU A 162 3.21 1.76 4.88
C LEU A 162 2.72 0.47 5.53
N TYR A 163 3.66 -0.34 6.02
CA TYR A 163 3.38 -1.59 6.69
C TYR A 163 3.70 -1.50 8.18
N ASN A 164 2.87 -2.14 9.00
CA ASN A 164 3.13 -2.32 10.42
C ASN A 164 4.10 -3.48 10.68
N LYS A 165 4.44 -3.70 11.96
CA LYS A 165 5.29 -4.80 12.44
C LYS A 165 4.82 -6.22 12.09
N TYR A 166 3.57 -6.39 11.67
CA TYR A 166 3.01 -7.66 11.21
C TYR A 166 2.99 -7.77 9.69
N LEU A 167 3.63 -6.83 8.98
CA LEU A 167 3.63 -6.71 7.52
C LEU A 167 2.23 -6.53 6.93
N SER A 168 1.25 -6.08 7.73
CA SER A 168 -0.05 -5.65 7.21
C SER A 168 0.07 -4.22 6.68
N LEU A 169 -0.46 -3.98 5.48
CA LEU A 169 -0.55 -2.65 4.90
C LEU A 169 -1.50 -1.79 5.75
N LEU A 170 -0.96 -0.76 6.40
CA LEU A 170 -1.74 0.20 7.18
C LEU A 170 -2.31 1.30 6.30
N ASP A 171 -1.51 1.78 5.36
CA ASP A 171 -1.86 2.89 4.48
C ASP A 171 -1.11 2.77 3.16
N SER A 172 -1.71 3.27 2.10
CA SER A 172 -1.03 3.43 0.82
C SER A 172 -1.54 4.66 0.09
N PHE A 173 -0.67 5.31 -0.67
CA PHE A 173 -1.04 6.40 -1.56
C PHE A 173 -0.47 6.17 -2.95
N SER A 174 -1.28 6.37 -3.97
CA SER A 174 -0.87 6.32 -5.38
C SER A 174 -1.26 7.61 -6.07
N PHE A 175 -0.31 8.21 -6.76
CA PHE A 175 -0.48 9.43 -7.52
C PHE A 175 -0.09 9.16 -8.96
N TYR A 176 -1.00 9.42 -9.89
CA TYR A 176 -0.79 9.15 -11.30
C TYR A 176 -1.31 10.29 -12.16
N ASN A 177 -0.52 10.74 -13.13
CA ASN A 177 -1.00 11.65 -14.15
C ASN A 177 -0.24 11.48 -15.47
N THR A 178 -0.72 12.19 -16.51
CA THR A 178 -0.13 12.12 -17.85
C THR A 178 -0.01 13.51 -18.46
N THR A 179 0.78 13.64 -19.52
CA THR A 179 0.85 14.86 -20.33
C THR A 179 -0.50 15.24 -20.97
N GLY A 180 -1.44 14.31 -21.11
CA GLY A 180 -2.80 14.54 -21.60
C GLY A 180 -3.86 14.80 -20.51
N LYS A 181 -3.53 14.52 -19.24
CA LYS A 181 -4.39 14.71 -18.07
C LYS A 181 -3.49 15.05 -16.89
N ILE A 182 -3.29 16.35 -16.67
CA ILE A 182 -2.30 16.89 -15.74
C ILE A 182 -2.76 16.76 -14.29
N GLU A 183 -4.06 16.95 -14.05
CA GLU A 183 -4.62 16.79 -12.72
C GLU A 183 -4.49 15.32 -12.27
N PRO A 184 -3.74 15.05 -11.20
CA PRO A 184 -3.43 13.69 -10.81
C PRO A 184 -4.64 12.95 -10.26
N GLU A 185 -4.72 11.68 -10.63
CA GLU A 185 -5.52 10.71 -9.93
C GLU A 185 -4.80 10.34 -8.63
N VAL A 186 -5.50 10.51 -7.52
CA VAL A 186 -5.04 10.19 -6.18
C VAL A 186 -5.87 9.03 -5.65
N ARG A 187 -5.19 7.96 -5.26
CA ARG A 187 -5.79 6.83 -4.57
C ARG A 187 -5.17 6.65 -3.20
N ARG A 188 -5.98 6.20 -2.24
CA ARG A 188 -5.53 5.80 -0.92
C ARG A 188 -6.10 4.43 -0.58
N LEU A 189 -5.27 3.46 -0.22
CA LEU A 189 -5.72 2.07 -0.02
C LEU A 189 -6.55 1.57 -1.21
N ASP A 190 -6.08 1.87 -2.42
CA ASP A 190 -6.73 1.60 -3.73
C ASP A 190 -8.05 2.34 -4.02
N ASP A 191 -8.65 2.98 -3.01
CA ASP A 191 -9.85 3.79 -3.17
C ASP A 191 -9.55 5.13 -3.84
N LEU A 192 -10.41 5.54 -4.77
CA LEU A 192 -10.29 6.81 -5.47
C LEU A 192 -10.63 7.99 -4.54
N VAL A 193 -9.66 8.88 -4.32
CA VAL A 193 -9.81 10.06 -3.46
C VAL A 193 -10.00 11.32 -4.27
N GLU A 194 -9.21 11.51 -5.32
CA GLU A 194 -9.27 12.68 -6.19
C GLU A 194 -9.00 12.24 -7.64
N SER A 195 -9.76 12.78 -8.59
CA SER A 195 -9.48 12.68 -10.02
C SER A 195 -10.20 13.81 -10.73
N SER A 196 -9.61 14.30 -11.81
CA SER A 196 -10.29 15.25 -12.69
C SER A 196 -10.92 14.57 -13.90
N GLU A 197 -12.04 15.08 -14.36
CA GLU A 197 -12.60 14.71 -15.67
C GLU A 197 -12.04 15.59 -16.80
N THR A 198 -11.32 16.67 -16.48
CA THR A 198 -10.75 17.55 -17.49
C THR A 198 -9.47 16.96 -18.08
N SER A 199 -9.42 16.86 -19.41
CA SER A 199 -8.19 16.57 -20.14
C SER A 199 -7.54 17.88 -20.56
N THR A 200 -6.51 18.28 -19.81
CA THR A 200 -5.64 19.40 -20.16
C THR A 200 -4.33 18.83 -20.67
N LYS A 201 -3.92 19.17 -21.90
CA LYS A 201 -2.63 18.75 -22.44
C LYS A 201 -1.54 19.75 -22.07
N LYS A 202 -0.48 19.30 -21.40
CA LYS A 202 0.76 20.07 -21.15
C LYS A 202 2.00 19.19 -21.34
N ASP A 203 3.18 19.73 -21.05
CA ASP A 203 4.43 19.00 -21.08
C ASP A 203 4.62 18.09 -19.85
N LEU A 204 5.66 17.25 -19.91
CA LEU A 204 6.00 16.31 -18.84
C LEU A 204 6.38 17.02 -17.54
N LYS A 205 7.04 18.18 -17.62
CA LYS A 205 7.48 18.94 -16.44
C LYS A 205 6.29 19.44 -15.64
N GLU A 206 5.27 19.94 -16.31
CA GLU A 206 4.01 20.35 -15.71
C GLU A 206 3.25 19.17 -15.12
N ALA A 207 3.29 17.99 -15.77
CA ALA A 207 2.71 16.76 -15.22
C ALA A 207 3.41 16.38 -13.90
N ILE A 208 4.74 16.27 -13.90
CA ILE A 208 5.52 15.92 -12.69
C ILE A 208 5.22 16.91 -11.55
N ARG A 209 5.27 18.22 -11.85
CA ARG A 209 4.99 19.26 -10.85
C ARG A 209 3.59 19.14 -10.26
N SER A 210 2.58 18.96 -11.10
CA SER A 210 1.20 18.82 -10.61
C SER A 210 1.00 17.58 -9.73
N ARG A 211 1.73 16.50 -10.01
CA ARG A 211 1.74 15.30 -9.17
C ARG A 211 2.40 15.58 -7.81
N ILE A 212 3.55 16.25 -7.79
CA ILE A 212 4.27 16.62 -6.55
C ILE A 212 3.42 17.54 -5.67
N GLU A 213 2.74 18.53 -6.26
CA GLU A 213 1.84 19.41 -5.51
C GLU A 213 0.70 18.63 -4.83
N SER A 214 0.23 17.53 -5.45
CA SER A 214 -0.74 16.62 -4.84
C SER A 214 -0.11 15.72 -3.78
N GLU A 215 1.09 15.19 -4.03
CA GLU A 215 1.86 14.46 -3.02
C GLU A 215 2.04 15.29 -1.74
N ASP A 216 2.46 16.55 -1.85
CA ASP A 216 2.64 17.47 -0.72
C ASP A 216 1.36 17.66 0.10
N LYS A 217 0.20 17.70 -0.56
CA LYS A 217 -1.11 17.85 0.08
C LYS A 217 -1.48 16.59 0.86
N TYR A 218 -1.35 15.42 0.26
CA TYR A 218 -1.87 14.16 0.79
C TYR A 218 -0.90 13.43 1.71
N LEU A 219 0.41 13.49 1.44
CA LEU A 219 1.43 12.83 2.27
C LEU A 219 1.67 13.54 3.60
N GLN A 220 1.21 14.78 3.75
CA GLN A 220 1.18 15.47 5.05
C GLN A 220 0.44 14.67 6.13
N ASP A 221 -0.57 13.88 5.74
CA ASP A 221 -1.32 13.06 6.69
C ASP A 221 -0.46 11.94 7.28
N ILE A 222 0.28 11.20 6.43
CA ILE A 222 1.24 10.18 6.88
C ILE A 222 2.39 10.83 7.65
N SER A 223 2.96 11.91 7.12
CA SER A 223 4.06 12.64 7.75
C SER A 223 3.71 13.04 9.19
N ARG A 224 2.53 13.61 9.41
CA ARG A 224 2.05 13.99 10.76
C ARG A 224 1.69 12.80 11.62
N ALA A 225 0.98 11.81 11.08
CA ALA A 225 0.51 10.67 11.86
C ALA A 225 1.66 9.80 12.39
N TYR A 226 2.75 9.71 11.63
CA TYR A 226 3.85 8.80 11.92
C TYR A 226 5.19 9.49 12.18
N GLY A 227 5.21 10.83 12.23
CA GLY A 227 6.39 11.61 12.55
C GLY A 227 7.48 11.56 11.47
N LEU A 228 7.09 11.40 10.20
CA LEU A 228 8.03 11.37 9.07
C LEU A 228 8.26 12.77 8.52
N ASP A 229 9.50 13.04 8.14
CA ASP A 229 9.89 14.20 7.34
C ASP A 229 9.73 13.86 5.83
N MET A 230 9.71 14.89 4.98
CA MET A 230 9.64 14.76 3.52
C MET A 230 10.84 15.46 2.89
N ASP A 231 11.48 14.82 1.90
CA ASP A 231 12.52 15.42 1.07
C ASP A 231 12.19 15.27 -0.41
N LEU A 232 12.56 16.25 -1.23
CA LEU A 232 12.31 16.22 -2.67
C LEU A 232 13.41 15.43 -3.36
N ALA A 233 13.04 14.30 -3.96
CA ALA A 233 13.94 13.57 -4.84
C ALA A 233 14.15 14.36 -6.12
N LYS A 234 15.40 14.47 -6.54
CA LYS A 234 15.81 15.07 -7.81
C LYS A 234 16.48 14.04 -8.71
N ASP A 235 16.32 14.21 -10.01
CA ASP A 235 17.02 13.44 -11.02
C ASP A 235 17.19 14.25 -12.32
N THR A 236 18.04 13.75 -13.22
CA THR A 236 18.23 14.39 -14.54
C THR A 236 17.30 13.75 -15.57
N ILE A 237 16.33 14.52 -16.04
CA ILE A 237 15.34 14.11 -17.03
C ILE A 237 15.48 14.99 -18.26
N LEU A 238 15.64 14.37 -19.44
CA LEU A 238 15.81 15.08 -20.72
C LEU A 238 16.96 16.13 -20.71
N GLY A 239 18.00 15.90 -19.91
CA GLY A 239 19.17 16.77 -19.80
C GLY A 239 19.02 17.94 -18.81
N GLU A 240 17.91 18.03 -18.09
CA GLU A 240 17.67 19.02 -17.03
C GLU A 240 17.50 18.33 -15.68
N GLU A 241 17.99 18.95 -14.60
CA GLU A 241 17.67 18.51 -13.23
C GLU A 241 16.22 18.89 -12.90
N LEU A 242 15.39 17.90 -12.58
CA LEU A 242 14.00 18.06 -12.19
C LEU A 242 13.74 17.38 -10.84
N GLU A 243 12.79 17.92 -10.09
CA GLU A 243 12.18 17.22 -8.95
C GLU A 243 11.28 16.11 -9.50
N ILE A 244 11.36 14.92 -8.91
CA ILE A 244 10.68 13.71 -9.40
C ILE A 244 9.69 13.11 -8.41
N GLY A 245 9.57 13.66 -7.20
CA GLY A 245 8.65 13.16 -6.17
C GLY A 245 9.17 13.40 -4.76
N ASN A 246 8.32 13.10 -3.79
CA ASN A 246 8.69 13.15 -2.39
C ASN A 246 9.28 11.81 -1.92
N LEU A 247 10.26 11.88 -1.01
CA LEU A 247 10.73 10.73 -0.25
C LEU A 247 10.41 11.00 1.22
N LEU A 248 9.62 10.11 1.79
CA LEU A 248 9.34 10.12 3.21
C LEU A 248 10.51 9.45 3.95
N TYR A 249 10.92 10.02 5.07
CA TYR A 249 12.00 9.49 5.90
C TYR A 249 11.82 9.85 7.38
N ASP A 250 12.48 9.11 8.25
CA ASP A 250 12.68 9.52 9.66
C ASP A 250 14.17 9.77 9.88
N LYS A 251 14.54 10.74 10.73
CA LYS A 251 15.96 11.06 10.97
C LYS A 251 16.75 9.91 11.61
N LYS A 252 16.05 8.94 12.20
CA LYS A 252 16.60 7.72 12.77
C LYS A 252 16.14 6.49 11.99
N ASP A 253 15.61 6.69 10.78
CA ASP A 253 15.29 5.58 9.91
C ASP A 253 16.54 4.77 9.59
N ARG A 254 16.28 3.54 9.17
CA ARG A 254 17.27 2.66 8.60
C ARG A 254 16.88 2.43 7.16
N GLU A 255 17.71 2.93 6.26
CA GLU A 255 17.63 2.57 4.85
C GLU A 255 17.89 1.07 4.70
N ILE A 256 16.92 0.37 4.12
CA ILE A 256 17.01 -1.04 3.82
C ILE A 256 17.45 -1.23 2.39
N LEU A 257 16.91 -0.46 1.45
CA LEU A 257 17.17 -0.67 0.03
C LEU A 257 16.93 0.64 -0.72
N ASN A 258 17.81 0.97 -1.66
CA ASN A 258 17.55 1.98 -2.66
C ASN A 258 17.91 1.43 -4.05
N ILE A 259 16.90 1.34 -4.92
CA ILE A 259 17.05 0.89 -6.30
C ILE A 259 16.76 2.06 -7.21
N GLU A 260 17.69 2.37 -8.10
CA GLU A 260 17.55 3.43 -9.09
C GLU A 260 17.80 2.86 -10.48
N LYS A 261 16.81 2.96 -11.36
CA LYS A 261 16.97 2.72 -12.79
C LYS A 261 17.09 4.04 -13.52
N ARG A 262 18.08 4.12 -14.41
CA ARG A 262 18.31 5.25 -15.32
C ARG A 262 18.71 4.78 -16.72
N LYS A 263 18.49 5.64 -17.72
CA LYS A 263 19.14 5.52 -19.03
C LYS A 263 20.58 6.08 -18.92
N SER A 264 21.56 5.28 -19.29
CA SER A 264 22.96 5.70 -19.39
C SER A 264 23.17 6.69 -20.55
N GLU A 265 24.33 7.35 -20.60
CA GLU A 265 24.68 8.28 -21.69
C GLU A 265 24.67 7.61 -23.08
N ASP A 266 24.92 6.30 -23.16
CA ASP A 266 24.83 5.50 -24.39
C ASP A 266 23.41 4.97 -24.67
N GLY A 267 22.41 5.42 -23.92
CA GLY A 267 20.99 5.11 -24.11
C GLY A 267 20.56 3.73 -23.63
N LYS A 268 21.37 3.04 -22.83
CA LYS A 268 21.04 1.72 -22.27
C LYS A 268 20.40 1.85 -20.90
N ASP A 269 19.49 0.93 -20.59
CA ASP A 269 18.94 0.85 -19.24
C ASP A 269 19.97 0.22 -18.29
N THR A 270 20.22 0.94 -17.20
CA THR A 270 21.11 0.51 -16.12
C THR A 270 20.41 0.66 -14.77
N ILE A 271 20.72 -0.24 -13.86
CA ILE A 271 20.16 -0.26 -12.51
C ILE A 271 21.27 -0.18 -11.48
N THR A 272 21.03 0.61 -10.44
CA THR A 272 21.90 0.76 -9.28
C THR A 272 21.14 0.24 -8.07
N ILE A 273 21.76 -0.62 -7.28
CA ILE A 273 21.18 -1.25 -6.09
C ILE A 273 22.10 -0.98 -4.91
N LYS A 274 21.59 -0.28 -3.89
CA LYS A 274 22.31 0.11 -2.67
C LYS A 274 21.65 -0.45 -1.42
#